data_AF-A0A7Y3NZZ7-F1
#
_entry.id   AF-A0A7Y3NZZ7-F1
#
_cell.length_a   1.000
_cell.length_b   1.000
_cell.length_c   1.000
_cell.angle_alpha   90.00
_cell.angle_beta   90.00
_cell.angle_gamma   90.00
#
_symmetry.space_group_name_H-M   'P 1'
#
loop_
_entity.id
_entity.type
_entity.pdbx_description
1 polymer ?
#
loop_
_entity_poly.entity_id
_entity_poly.type
_entity_poly.pdbx_seq_one_letter_code
_entity_poly.pdbx_strand_id
1 'polypeptide(L)' 'MSTTFGRTSTASQSSTLKVGDAAPAFKLESHLGEKFSLADRKGVGPTVLAFIPFAFTPT' A
#
# COMPACT_ATOMS: atom_id res chain seq x y z
N MET A 1 -26.76 -9.71 -3.10
CA MET A 1 -25.30 -9.81 -3.26
C MET A 1 -24.97 -9.34 -4.66
N SER A 2 -24.29 -8.20 -4.83
CA SER A 2 -23.98 -7.62 -6.15
C SER A 2 -22.51 -7.81 -6.42
N THR A 3 -22.17 -8.70 -7.36
CA THR A 3 -20.81 -8.91 -7.85
C THR A 3 -20.61 -8.08 -9.12
N THR A 4 -19.84 -7.00 -9.01
CA THR A 4 -19.34 -6.25 -10.16
C THR A 4 -18.43 -7.15 -11.00
N PHE A 5 -18.80 -7.38 -12.25
CA PHE A 5 -17.99 -8.12 -13.23
C PHE A 5 -16.56 -7.54 -13.31
N GLY A 6 -15.55 -8.40 -13.17
CA GLY A 6 -14.14 -8.07 -13.48
C GLY A 6 -13.13 -8.13 -12.32
N ARG A 7 -13.55 -8.15 -11.05
CA ARG A 7 -12.63 -8.35 -9.90
C ARG A 7 -12.92 -9.70 -9.23
N THR A 8 -12.07 -10.69 -9.47
CA THR A 8 -12.18 -12.05 -8.89
C THR A 8 -11.56 -12.20 -7.51
N SER A 9 -10.88 -11.17 -6.98
CA SER A 9 -10.33 -11.18 -5.63
C SER A 9 -10.46 -9.81 -4.98
N THR A 10 -11.20 -9.74 -3.87
CA THR A 10 -11.19 -8.62 -2.94
C THR A 10 -10.35 -9.06 -1.74
N ALA A 11 -9.05 -8.76 -1.75
CA ALA A 11 -8.22 -8.95 -0.55
C ALA A 11 -8.64 -7.89 0.49
N SER A 12 -9.60 -8.22 1.34
CA SER A 12 -10.10 -7.33 2.40
C SER A 12 -9.26 -7.41 3.69
N GLN A 13 -8.46 -8.47 3.84
CA GLN A 13 -7.64 -8.71 5.02
C GLN A 13 -6.28 -9.31 4.63
N SER A 14 -5.23 -8.82 5.29
CA SER A 14 -3.90 -9.42 5.26
C SER A 14 -3.80 -10.46 6.37
N SER A 15 -3.15 -11.60 6.11
CA SER A 15 -2.85 -12.61 7.14
C SER A 15 -1.92 -12.07 8.25
N THR A 16 -1.20 -10.98 7.99
CA THR A 16 -0.05 -10.53 8.79
C THR A 16 -0.29 -9.19 9.48
N LEU A 17 -1.27 -8.40 9.04
CA LEU A 17 -1.52 -7.06 9.57
C LEU A 17 -3.01 -6.86 9.87
N LYS A 18 -3.31 -6.34 11.07
CA LYS A 18 -4.66 -5.96 11.49
C LYS A 18 -4.71 -4.53 12.02
N VAL A 19 -5.92 -3.99 12.14
CA VAL A 19 -6.16 -2.66 12.72
C VAL A 19 -5.63 -2.61 14.15
N GLY A 20 -4.90 -1.54 14.49
CA GLY A 20 -4.27 -1.35 15.79
C GLY A 20 -2.83 -1.84 15.87
N ASP A 21 -2.37 -2.67 14.92
CA ASP A 21 -0.96 -3.04 14.85
C ASP A 21 -0.09 -1.82 14.44
N ALA A 22 1.12 -1.77 14.99
CA ALA A 22 2.09 -0.78 14.54
C ALA A 22 2.45 -1.05 13.06
N ALA A 23 2.43 0.01 12.25
CA ALA A 23 2.80 -0.11 10.84
C ALA A 23 4.26 -0.59 10.70
N PRO A 24 4.55 -1.57 9.82
CA PRO A 24 5.88 -2.13 9.68
C PRO A 24 6.85 -1.12 9.07
N ALA A 25 8.09 -1.11 9.56
CA ALA A 25 9.14 -0.31 8.96
C ALA A 25 9.56 -0.93 7.62
N PHE A 26 9.51 -0.15 6.54
CA PHE A 26 10.08 -0.52 5.26
C PHE A 26 10.83 0.65 4.64
N LYS A 27 11.74 0.31 3.73
CA LYS A 27 12.43 1.27 2.88
C LYS A 27 12.27 0.84 1.41
N LEU A 28 11.88 1.78 0.56
CA LEU A 28 11.69 1.56 -0.88
C LEU A 28 12.50 2.60 -1.66
N GLU A 29 12.92 2.22 -2.86
CA GLU A 29 13.47 3.19 -3.81
C GLU A 29 12.34 3.97 -4.48
N SER A 30 12.51 5.28 -4.57
CA SER A 30 11.62 6.18 -5.28
C SER A 30 12.04 6.28 -6.75
N HIS A 31 11.08 6.61 -7.61
CA HIS A 31 11.35 6.97 -9.01
C HIS A 31 12.24 8.22 -9.15
N LEU A 32 12.42 9.00 -8.07
CA LEU A 32 13.33 10.14 -8.01
C LEU A 32 14.77 9.76 -7.61
N GLY A 33 15.06 8.47 -7.40
CA GLY A 33 16.38 7.99 -6.96
C GLY A 33 16.65 8.13 -5.45
N GLU A 34 15.67 8.63 -4.69
CA GLU A 34 15.75 8.74 -3.23
C GLU A 34 15.20 7.48 -2.54
N LYS A 35 15.65 7.21 -1.31
CA LYS A 35 15.06 6.15 -0.48
C LYS A 35 13.91 6.71 0.35
N PHE A 36 12.72 6.14 0.17
CA PHE A 36 11.56 6.41 1.00
C PHE A 36 11.53 5.45 2.20
N SER A 37 11.32 5.98 3.40
CA SER A 37 11.15 5.22 4.65
C SER A 37 9.78 5.53 5.26
N LEU A 38 8.99 4.49 5.59
CA LEU A 38 7.69 4.69 6.22
C LEU A 38 7.81 5.37 7.59
N ALA A 39 8.90 5.11 8.31
CA ALA A 39 9.15 5.68 9.64
C ALA A 39 9.19 7.22 9.60
N ASP A 40 9.64 7.78 8.48
CA ASP A 40 9.81 9.24 8.28
C ASP A 40 8.45 9.95 8.13
N ARG A 41 7.35 9.20 7.99
CA ARG A 41 5.97 9.72 7.94
C ARG A 41 5.25 9.64 9.27
N LYS A 42 5.83 9.00 10.29
CA LYS A 42 5.23 8.91 11.61
C LYS A 42 5.08 10.30 12.23
N GLY A 43 3.85 10.66 12.61
CA GLY A 43 3.55 11.96 13.25
C GLY A 43 3.42 13.15 12.30
N VAL A 44 3.70 12.99 11.00
CA VAL A 44 3.56 14.05 10.00
C VAL A 44 2.10 14.20 9.55
N GLY A 45 1.36 13.09 9.49
CA GLY A 45 -0.05 13.07 9.10
C GLY A 45 -0.55 11.66 8.76
N PRO A 46 -1.83 11.52 8.40
CA PRO A 46 -2.36 10.25 7.93
C PRO A 46 -1.63 9.82 6.64
N THR A 47 -1.23 8.56 6.59
CA THR A 47 -0.52 7.97 5.45
C THR A 47 -1.31 6.82 4.88
N VAL A 48 -1.47 6.77 3.55
CA VAL A 48 -2.17 5.70 2.84
C VAL A 48 -1.17 4.92 1.99
N LEU A 49 -1.20 3.60 2.09
CA LEU A 49 -0.41 2.69 1.26
C LEU A 49 -1.32 2.02 0.23
N ALA A 50 -1.00 2.20 -1.04
CA ALA A 50 -1.72 1.58 -2.15
C ALA A 50 -0.81 0.57 -2.86
N PHE A 51 -1.19 -0.70 -2.84
CA PHE A 51 -0.48 -1.76 -3.56
C PHE A 51 -1.14 -1.96 -4.91
N ILE A 52 -0.38 -1.73 -5.98
CA ILE A 52 -0.83 -1.94 -7.36
C ILE A 52 0.06 -3.00 -8.02
N PRO A 53 -0.51 -3.96 -8.76
CA PRO A 53 0.27 -5.04 -9.39
C PRO A 53 1.19 -4.51 -10.49
N PHE A 54 0.83 -3.41 -11.13
CA PHE A 54 1.61 -2.75 -12.15
C PHE A 54 1.36 -1.24 -12.11
N ALA A 55 2.43 -0.46 -12.02
CA ALA A 55 2.37 1.00 -11.83
C ALA A 55 2.50 1.81 -13.12
N PHE A 56 2.62 1.15 -14.28
CA PHE A 56 2.72 1.82 -15.58
C PHE A 56 1.38 1.73 -16.30
N THR A 57 0.88 2.87 -16.76
CA THR A 57 -0.23 2.94 -17.72
C THR A 57 0.33 2.75 -19.14
N PRO A 58 -0.34 1.99 -20.03
CA PRO A 58 0.06 1.92 -21.43
C PRO A 58 0.02 3.33 -22.04
N THR A 59 1.12 3.71 -22.69
CA THR A 59 1.23 4.92 -23.52
C THR A 59 0.52 4.74 -24.85
#